data_AF-A0A523G590-F1
#
_entry.id   AF-A0A523G590-F1
#
_cell.length_a   1.000
_cell.length_b   1.000
_cell.length_c   1.000
_cell.angle_alpha   90.00
_cell.angle_beta   90.00
_cell.angle_gamma   90.00
#
_symmetry.space_group_name_H-M   'P 1'
#
loop_
_entity.id
_entity.type
_entity.pdbx_description
1 polymer ?
#
loop_
_entity_poly.entity_id
_entity_poly.type
_entity_poly.pdbx_seq_one_letter_code
_entity_poly.pdbx_strand_id
1 'polypeptide(L)'
;ISQAMSYSNSNILVMAKSSLGDAIGARIAAKIDASLAANVVELPDTSSGFKVKRSIFTGNAFAIVELLKENKIISIRKNAIGVTVGSGTATVEEFKPELNESDFSAKIISTEKADDDILLSDAEIIVSGGRGMKGSEHWGILEDLAKSLGAAMGCSKPVSDMEWRPHHEHVGQTGIKVGPNLYIAVGISGAIQHVAGVNSSKVIVVINKDSEAPFFKIANYGIVGDAFEVVPKLTEAVKALN
;
A
#
# COMPACT_ATOMS: atom_id res chain seq x y z
N ILE A 1 8.01 12.77 18.49
CA ILE A 1 7.67 13.57 17.29
C ILE A 1 7.35 15.02 17.65
N SER A 2 6.37 15.32 18.52
CA SER A 2 6.06 16.72 18.88
C SER A 2 7.28 17.50 19.40
N GLN A 3 8.06 16.92 20.31
CA GLN A 3 9.29 17.55 20.82
C GLN A 3 10.35 17.74 19.74
N ALA A 4 10.47 16.80 18.80
CA ALA A 4 11.42 16.91 17.69
C ALA A 4 11.03 18.05 16.73
N MET A 5 9.73 18.21 16.44
CA MET A 5 9.22 19.35 15.66
C MET A 5 9.53 20.69 16.32
N SER A 6 9.38 20.78 17.65
CA SER A 6 9.76 21.98 18.39
C SER A 6 11.27 22.23 18.35
N TYR A 7 12.09 21.18 18.52
CA TYR A 7 13.56 21.27 18.47
C TYR A 7 14.05 21.74 17.10
N SER A 8 13.49 21.20 16.01
CA SER A 8 13.86 21.57 14.63
C SER A 8 13.11 22.78 14.08
N ASN A 9 12.35 23.50 14.92
CA ASN A 9 11.49 24.62 14.53
C ASN A 9 10.65 24.32 13.27
N SER A 10 10.05 23.14 13.23
CA SER A 10 9.34 22.61 12.06
C SER A 10 7.82 22.56 12.32
N ASN A 11 7.05 23.24 11.48
CA ASN A 11 5.60 23.34 11.62
C ASN A 11 4.86 22.36 10.68
N ILE A 12 5.59 21.59 9.87
CA ILE A 12 5.03 20.64 8.92
C ILE A 12 5.59 19.25 9.20
N LEU A 13 4.71 18.30 9.50
CA LEU A 13 5.05 16.89 9.59
C LEU A 13 4.57 16.15 8.34
N VAL A 14 5.50 15.53 7.62
CA VAL A 14 5.23 14.68 6.46
C VAL A 14 5.37 13.22 6.89
N MET A 15 4.37 12.39 6.58
CA MET A 15 4.37 10.97 6.93
C MET A 15 3.89 10.11 5.76
N ALA A 16 4.24 8.84 5.78
CA ALA A 16 3.59 7.85 4.91
C ALA A 16 2.18 7.53 5.41
N LYS A 17 1.24 7.36 4.48
CA LYS A 17 -0.09 6.82 4.78
C LYS A 17 0.02 5.32 5.09
N SER A 18 -0.13 4.96 6.36
CA SER A 18 -0.16 3.57 6.85
C SER A 18 -1.09 3.45 8.05
N SER A 19 -1.43 2.23 8.46
CA SER A 19 -2.25 1.98 9.65
C SER A 19 -1.64 2.60 10.91
N LEU A 20 -0.31 2.49 11.05
CA LEU A 20 0.43 3.11 12.14
C LEU A 20 0.51 4.64 11.99
N GLY A 21 0.81 5.13 10.78
CA GLY A 21 0.94 6.56 10.49
C GLY A 21 -0.35 7.34 10.74
N ASP A 22 -1.51 6.76 10.42
CA ASP A 22 -2.81 7.37 10.71
C ASP A 22 -3.04 7.57 12.21
N ALA A 23 -2.80 6.52 13.00
CA ALA A 23 -3.01 6.54 14.43
C ALA A 23 -2.06 7.52 15.12
N ILE A 24 -0.79 7.54 14.70
CA ILE A 24 0.23 8.47 15.19
C ILE A 24 -0.13 9.90 14.80
N GLY A 25 -0.49 10.14 13.53
CA GLY A 25 -0.83 11.46 12.99
C GLY A 25 -1.99 12.12 13.71
N ALA A 26 -3.07 11.37 13.95
CA ALA A 26 -4.23 11.87 14.68
C ALA A 26 -3.87 12.30 16.11
N ARG A 27 -3.07 11.49 16.82
CA ARG A 27 -2.62 11.79 18.19
C ARG A 27 -1.72 13.01 18.24
N ILE A 28 -0.79 13.13 17.29
CA ILE A 28 0.08 14.32 17.22
C ILE A 28 -0.73 15.56 16.88
N ALA A 29 -1.64 15.48 15.91
CA ALA A 29 -2.47 16.62 15.52
C ALA A 29 -3.26 17.19 16.71
N ALA A 30 -3.83 16.33 17.55
CA ALA A 30 -4.48 16.75 18.78
C ALA A 30 -3.51 17.38 19.79
N LYS A 31 -2.30 16.81 19.94
CA LYS A 31 -1.30 17.28 20.92
C LYS A 31 -0.72 18.66 20.59
N ILE A 32 -0.49 18.96 19.31
CA ILE A 32 0.18 20.20 18.88
C ILE A 32 -0.77 21.20 18.19
N ASP A 33 -2.09 20.96 18.30
CA ASP A 33 -3.12 21.74 17.63
C ASP A 33 -2.86 21.92 16.11
N ALA A 34 -2.72 20.81 15.38
CA ALA A 34 -2.43 20.84 13.94
C ALA A 34 -3.65 20.59 13.07
N SER A 35 -3.63 21.09 11.84
CA SER A 35 -4.48 20.59 10.76
C SER A 35 -3.89 19.28 10.21
N LEU A 36 -4.73 18.27 9.97
CA LEU A 36 -4.31 16.97 9.45
C LEU A 36 -5.02 16.65 8.13
N ALA A 37 -4.25 16.34 7.08
CA ALA A 37 -4.78 15.80 5.83
C ALA A 37 -4.17 14.43 5.53
N ALA A 38 -5.04 13.43 5.38
CA ALA A 38 -4.64 12.08 5.00
C ALA A 38 -4.99 11.74 3.54
N ASN A 39 -4.33 10.74 2.96
CA ASN A 39 -4.43 10.38 1.54
C ASN A 39 -4.06 11.52 0.58
N VAL A 40 -3.05 12.31 0.92
CA VAL A 40 -2.55 13.37 0.02
C VAL A 40 -1.92 12.72 -1.21
N VAL A 41 -2.28 13.21 -2.40
CA VAL A 41 -1.89 12.59 -3.68
C VAL A 41 -0.94 13.44 -4.53
N GLU A 42 -0.75 14.71 -4.18
CA GLU A 42 0.10 15.66 -4.89
C GLU A 42 0.85 16.54 -3.88
N LEU A 43 1.93 17.20 -4.32
CA LEU A 43 2.63 18.16 -3.48
C LEU A 43 1.70 19.32 -3.09
N PRO A 44 1.86 19.90 -1.88
CA PRO A 44 1.05 21.04 -1.47
C PRO A 44 1.21 22.25 -2.40
N ASP A 45 0.11 22.96 -2.65
CA ASP A 45 0.14 24.29 -3.24
C ASP A 45 0.26 25.33 -2.11
N THR A 46 1.36 26.07 -2.14
CA THR A 46 1.69 27.11 -1.15
C THR A 46 1.58 28.54 -1.70
N SER A 47 1.04 28.72 -2.91
CA SER A 47 0.93 30.04 -3.55
C SER A 47 -0.12 30.95 -2.89
N SER A 48 -1.16 30.37 -2.32
CA SER A 48 -2.28 31.05 -1.67
C SER A 48 -2.85 30.17 -0.55
N GLY A 49 -2.20 30.21 0.62
CA GLY A 49 -2.47 29.30 1.74
C GLY A 49 -1.70 27.99 1.61
N PHE A 50 -2.06 26.98 2.40
CA PHE A 50 -1.47 25.64 2.29
C PHE A 50 -2.55 24.64 1.88
N LYS A 51 -2.66 24.39 0.57
CA LYS A 51 -3.70 23.55 -0.01
C LYS A 51 -3.13 22.20 -0.41
N VAL A 52 -3.86 21.14 -0.11
CA VAL A 52 -3.48 19.78 -0.51
C VAL A 52 -4.62 19.10 -1.23
N LYS A 53 -4.29 18.40 -2.32
CA LYS A 53 -5.21 17.51 -3.00
C LYS A 53 -5.15 16.13 -2.35
N ARG A 54 -6.30 15.63 -1.90
CA ARG A 54 -6.42 14.32 -1.25
C ARG A 54 -7.44 13.44 -1.95
N SER A 55 -7.17 12.14 -1.97
CA SER A 55 -8.09 11.16 -2.52
C SER A 55 -9.16 10.78 -1.50
N ILE A 56 -10.41 10.76 -1.97
CA ILE A 56 -11.60 10.35 -1.23
C ILE A 56 -12.37 9.29 -2.03
N PHE A 57 -13.39 8.67 -1.43
CA PHE A 57 -14.18 7.60 -2.05
C PHE A 57 -13.33 6.49 -2.68
N THR A 58 -12.29 6.06 -1.97
CA THR A 58 -11.38 4.98 -2.42
C THR A 58 -10.78 5.27 -3.80
N GLY A 59 -10.31 6.49 -4.06
CA GLY A 59 -9.68 6.83 -5.34
C GLY A 59 -10.60 7.43 -6.38
N ASN A 60 -11.92 7.34 -6.21
CA ASN A 60 -12.87 7.74 -7.25
C ASN A 60 -13.15 9.25 -7.30
N ALA A 61 -12.72 10.02 -6.29
CA ALA A 61 -12.79 11.47 -6.33
C ALA A 61 -11.63 12.10 -5.56
N PHE A 62 -11.44 13.40 -5.80
CA PHE A 62 -10.41 14.22 -5.19
C PHE A 62 -11.02 15.43 -4.52
N ALA A 63 -10.55 15.76 -3.33
CA ALA A 63 -10.88 16.99 -2.63
C ALA A 63 -9.62 17.84 -2.50
N ILE A 64 -9.75 19.13 -2.76
CA ILE A 64 -8.73 20.13 -2.44
C ILE A 64 -9.12 20.71 -1.09
N VAL A 65 -8.24 20.58 -0.09
CA VAL A 65 -8.48 21.07 1.26
C VAL A 65 -7.38 22.03 1.69
N GLU A 66 -7.76 23.10 2.38
CA GLU A 66 -6.83 24.08 2.94
C GLU A 66 -6.54 23.77 4.40
N LEU A 67 -5.26 23.72 4.77
CA LEU A 67 -4.80 23.51 6.15
C LEU A 67 -4.58 24.88 6.81
N LEU A 68 -5.53 25.28 7.64
CA LEU A 68 -5.60 26.64 8.21
C LEU A 68 -4.72 26.84 9.45
N LYS A 69 -4.40 25.78 10.20
CA LYS A 69 -3.58 25.91 11.40
C LYS A 69 -2.11 26.08 11.05
N GLU A 70 -1.36 26.70 11.96
CA GLU A 70 0.09 26.90 11.81
C GLU A 70 0.81 25.55 11.66
N ASN A 71 0.56 24.64 12.61
CA ASN A 71 1.02 23.27 12.56
C ASN A 71 0.20 22.46 11.56
N LYS A 72 0.88 21.68 10.72
CA LYS A 72 0.29 20.92 9.62
C LYS A 72 0.86 19.51 9.62
N ILE A 73 -0.01 18.52 9.42
CA ILE A 73 0.37 17.13 9.25
C ILE A 73 -0.21 16.64 7.95
N ILE A 74 0.63 16.09 7.08
CA ILE A 74 0.21 15.47 5.83
C ILE A 74 0.68 14.01 5.81
N SER A 75 -0.26 13.09 5.55
CA SER A 75 0.10 11.70 5.26
C SER A 75 -0.04 11.43 3.75
N ILE A 76 1.08 11.14 3.10
CA ILE A 76 1.18 10.95 1.66
C ILE A 76 0.69 9.55 1.31
N ARG A 77 -0.23 9.44 0.36
CA ARG A 77 -0.70 8.16 -0.18
C ARG A 77 0.49 7.41 -0.80
N LYS A 78 0.58 6.09 -0.54
CA LYS A 78 1.60 5.23 -1.19
C LYS A 78 1.58 5.45 -2.71
N ASN A 79 2.75 5.51 -3.32
CA ASN A 79 2.97 5.73 -4.77
C ASN A 79 2.42 7.04 -5.36
N ALA A 80 2.03 8.02 -4.53
CA ALA A 80 1.50 9.28 -5.05
C ALA A 80 2.59 10.22 -5.58
N ILE A 81 3.72 10.32 -4.86
CA ILE A 81 4.81 11.25 -5.18
C ILE A 81 6.02 10.43 -5.64
N GLY A 82 6.58 10.80 -6.79
CA GLY A 82 7.80 10.20 -7.31
C GLY A 82 9.01 10.54 -6.45
N VAL A 83 9.91 9.59 -6.28
CA VAL A 83 11.21 9.83 -5.62
C VAL A 83 12.13 10.53 -6.62
N THR A 84 12.77 11.60 -6.18
CA THR A 84 13.83 12.28 -6.93
C THR A 84 15.17 11.97 -6.28
N VAL A 85 16.13 11.52 -7.09
CA VAL A 85 17.50 11.35 -6.62
C VAL A 85 18.11 12.73 -6.45
N GLY A 86 18.27 13.14 -5.20
CA GLY A 86 18.98 14.36 -4.84
C GLY A 86 20.47 14.11 -4.64
N SER A 87 21.25 15.20 -4.68
CA SER A 87 22.61 15.24 -4.14
C SER A 87 22.65 16.26 -3.01
N GLY A 88 23.44 15.99 -1.98
CA GLY A 88 23.52 16.85 -0.80
C GLY A 88 24.15 16.13 0.38
N THR A 89 24.43 16.88 1.43
CA THR A 89 24.81 16.34 2.74
C THR A 89 23.73 16.72 3.74
N ALA A 90 23.37 15.81 4.63
CA ALA A 90 22.45 16.07 5.73
C ALA A 90 23.23 16.10 7.03
N THR A 91 23.04 17.14 7.84
CA THR A 91 23.60 17.19 9.19
C THR A 91 22.85 16.19 10.07
N VAL A 92 23.59 15.35 10.78
CA VAL A 92 23.04 14.42 11.76
C VAL A 92 23.20 15.06 13.13
N GLU A 93 22.08 15.29 13.80
CA GLU A 93 22.04 15.92 15.12
C GLU A 93 21.53 14.92 16.16
N GLU A 94 22.18 14.87 17.32
CA GLU A 94 21.71 14.04 18.44
C GLU A 94 20.51 14.74 19.10
N PHE A 95 19.35 14.07 19.07
CA PHE A 95 18.14 14.54 19.74
C PHE A 95 17.72 13.56 20.83
N LYS A 96 17.67 14.04 22.08
CA LYS A 96 17.19 13.27 23.23
C LYS A 96 15.80 13.76 23.64
N PRO A 97 14.72 13.01 23.38
CA PRO A 97 13.41 13.38 23.86
C PRO A 97 13.31 13.22 25.38
N GLU A 98 12.53 14.08 26.01
CA GLU A 98 12.09 13.91 27.39
C GLU A 98 10.94 12.90 27.41
N LEU A 99 11.10 11.78 28.10
CA LEU A 99 10.14 10.69 28.17
C LEU A 99 9.70 10.51 29.62
N ASN A 100 8.38 10.46 29.86
CA ASN A 100 7.80 10.24 31.17
C ASN A 100 7.17 8.85 31.26
N GLU A 101 7.04 8.29 32.47
CA GLU A 101 6.38 6.99 32.66
C GLU A 101 4.95 6.95 32.10
N SER A 102 4.23 8.07 32.18
CA SER A 102 2.88 8.21 31.63
C SER A 102 2.80 8.01 30.12
N ASP A 103 3.90 8.19 29.39
CA ASP A 103 3.97 7.98 27.93
C ASP A 103 3.90 6.48 27.57
N PHE A 104 4.14 5.57 28.54
CA PHE A 104 4.24 4.12 28.33
C PHE A 104 3.05 3.33 28.92
N SER A 105 1.86 3.95 28.91
CA SER A 105 0.62 3.31 29.40
C SER A 105 0.24 2.05 28.61
N ALA A 106 0.59 1.97 27.32
CA ALA A 106 0.43 0.77 26.51
C ALA A 106 1.68 -0.13 26.59
N LYS A 107 1.48 -1.41 26.89
CA LYS A 107 2.54 -2.42 26.89
C LYS A 107 2.31 -3.43 25.77
N ILE A 108 3.37 -3.71 25.03
CA ILE A 108 3.40 -4.80 24.06
C ILE A 108 3.65 -6.09 24.88
N ILE A 109 2.65 -6.98 24.91
CA ILE A 109 2.71 -8.24 25.67
C ILE A 109 3.33 -9.35 24.81
N SER A 110 2.97 -9.37 23.54
CA SER A 110 3.53 -10.26 22.52
C SER A 110 3.56 -9.53 21.18
N THR A 111 4.41 -9.99 20.28
CA THR A 111 4.39 -9.60 18.88
C THR A 111 4.41 -10.88 18.08
N GLU A 112 3.30 -11.19 17.43
CA GLU A 112 3.22 -12.29 16.47
C GLU A 112 3.64 -11.73 15.12
N LYS A 113 4.84 -12.09 14.68
CA LYS A 113 5.24 -11.94 13.28
C LYS A 113 4.95 -13.28 12.63
N ALA A 114 4.25 -13.27 11.49
CA ALA A 114 4.27 -14.44 10.63
C ALA A 114 5.70 -14.53 10.11
N ASP A 115 6.47 -15.50 10.63
CA ASP A 115 7.92 -15.54 10.47
C ASP A 115 8.38 -15.77 9.01
N ASP A 116 7.46 -16.10 8.09
CA ASP A 116 7.75 -16.31 6.67
C ASP A 116 6.86 -15.52 5.69
N ASP A 117 5.77 -14.87 6.14
CA ASP A 117 4.81 -14.20 5.25
C ASP A 117 4.94 -12.67 5.29
N ILE A 118 5.23 -12.09 4.11
CA ILE A 118 5.22 -10.64 3.92
C ILE A 118 3.78 -10.14 4.12
N LEU A 119 3.58 -9.27 5.11
CA LEU A 119 2.30 -8.58 5.32
C LEU A 119 1.83 -7.90 4.03
N LEU A 120 0.67 -8.30 3.52
CA LEU A 120 0.08 -7.76 2.29
C LEU A 120 -0.02 -6.24 2.27
N SER A 121 -0.25 -5.61 3.44
CA SER A 121 -0.34 -4.16 3.56
C SER A 121 0.97 -3.43 3.24
N ASP A 122 2.10 -4.10 3.44
CA ASP A 122 3.45 -3.53 3.35
C ASP A 122 4.31 -4.17 2.25
N ALA A 123 3.78 -5.19 1.57
CA ALA A 123 4.42 -5.82 0.44
C ALA A 123 4.71 -4.83 -0.71
N GLU A 124 5.94 -4.86 -1.22
CA GLU A 124 6.32 -4.10 -2.42
C GLU A 124 5.86 -4.76 -3.72
N ILE A 125 5.78 -6.09 -3.71
CA ILE A 125 5.31 -6.90 -4.83
C ILE A 125 4.25 -7.87 -4.29
N ILE A 126 3.13 -7.98 -5.00
CA ILE A 126 2.05 -8.92 -4.66
C ILE A 126 1.72 -9.75 -5.88
N VAL A 127 1.73 -11.08 -5.71
CA VAL A 127 1.16 -12.03 -6.67
C VAL A 127 -0.19 -12.49 -6.12
N SER A 128 -1.26 -12.24 -6.87
CA SER A 128 -2.62 -12.47 -6.42
C SER A 128 -3.38 -13.39 -7.35
N GLY A 129 -4.03 -14.41 -6.77
CA GLY A 129 -4.81 -15.41 -7.49
C GLY A 129 -6.32 -15.20 -7.41
N GLY A 130 -7.01 -15.53 -8.50
CA GLY A 130 -8.46 -15.54 -8.60
C GLY A 130 -9.06 -16.91 -8.84
N ARG A 131 -10.39 -16.96 -9.06
CA ARG A 131 -11.10 -18.19 -9.43
C ARG A 131 -10.55 -18.85 -10.69
N GLY A 132 -9.85 -18.11 -11.55
CA GLY A 132 -9.18 -18.65 -12.73
C GLY A 132 -8.13 -19.72 -12.42
N MET A 133 -7.70 -19.84 -11.16
CA MET A 133 -6.82 -20.92 -10.68
C MET A 133 -7.54 -22.27 -10.53
N LYS A 134 -8.87 -22.32 -10.59
CA LYS A 134 -9.71 -23.53 -10.61
C LYS A 134 -9.63 -24.46 -9.39
N GLY A 135 -8.75 -24.21 -8.42
CA GLY A 135 -8.66 -24.99 -7.18
C GLY A 135 -7.44 -24.60 -6.34
N SER A 136 -7.39 -25.07 -5.10
CA SER A 136 -6.25 -24.85 -4.19
C SER A 136 -5.05 -25.72 -4.57
N GLU A 137 -5.28 -26.88 -5.21
CA GLU A 137 -4.24 -27.78 -5.73
C GLU A 137 -3.35 -27.14 -6.81
N HIS A 138 -3.81 -26.04 -7.40
CA HIS A 138 -3.15 -25.32 -8.47
C HIS A 138 -2.38 -24.09 -7.99
N TRP A 139 -2.36 -23.83 -6.70
CA TRP A 139 -1.75 -22.62 -6.14
C TRP A 139 -0.23 -22.59 -6.22
N GLY A 140 0.42 -23.76 -6.31
CA GLY A 140 1.87 -23.89 -6.34
C GLY A 140 2.54 -23.05 -7.44
N ILE A 141 1.90 -22.87 -8.60
CA ILE A 141 2.48 -22.03 -9.68
C ILE A 141 2.55 -20.55 -9.29
N LEU A 142 1.63 -20.07 -8.44
CA LEU A 142 1.65 -18.70 -7.93
C LEU A 142 2.68 -18.55 -6.81
N GLU A 143 2.80 -19.56 -5.95
CA GLU A 143 3.81 -19.61 -4.88
C GLU A 143 5.23 -19.61 -5.45
N ASP A 144 5.47 -20.37 -6.52
CA ASP A 144 6.75 -20.38 -7.23
C ASP A 144 7.11 -19.01 -7.82
N LEU A 145 6.14 -18.34 -8.45
CA LEU A 145 6.33 -16.98 -8.97
C LEU A 145 6.60 -15.99 -7.83
N ALA A 146 5.80 -16.04 -6.77
CA ALA A 146 5.93 -15.13 -5.64
C ALA A 146 7.27 -15.29 -4.94
N LYS A 147 7.70 -16.53 -4.68
CA LYS A 147 9.01 -16.85 -4.12
C LYS A 147 10.15 -16.31 -5.00
N SER A 148 10.03 -16.46 -6.32
CA SER A 148 11.05 -15.98 -7.27
C SER A 148 11.16 -14.45 -7.31
N LEU A 149 10.08 -13.74 -6.97
CA LEU A 149 10.01 -12.28 -6.92
C LEU A 149 10.22 -11.69 -5.51
N GLY A 150 10.27 -12.52 -4.46
CA GLY A 150 10.18 -12.04 -3.09
C GLY A 150 8.84 -11.32 -2.81
N ALA A 151 7.76 -11.76 -3.45
CA ALA A 151 6.45 -11.15 -3.38
C ALA A 151 5.58 -11.75 -2.27
N ALA A 152 4.67 -10.95 -1.74
CA ALA A 152 3.59 -11.44 -0.89
C ALA A 152 2.50 -12.12 -1.72
N MET A 153 1.78 -13.05 -1.09
CA MET A 153 0.65 -13.76 -1.70
C MET A 153 -0.68 -13.10 -1.34
N GLY A 154 -1.53 -12.92 -2.35
CA GLY A 154 -2.89 -12.42 -2.17
C GLY A 154 -3.93 -13.27 -2.89
N CYS A 155 -5.19 -13.03 -2.56
CA CYS A 155 -6.30 -13.66 -3.26
C CYS A 155 -7.52 -12.75 -3.40
N SER A 156 -8.38 -13.07 -4.37
CA SER A 156 -9.70 -12.44 -4.52
C SER A 156 -10.72 -12.99 -3.52
N LYS A 157 -11.78 -12.22 -3.21
CA LYS A 157 -12.86 -12.64 -2.31
C LYS A 157 -13.36 -14.08 -2.54
N PRO A 158 -13.70 -14.51 -3.77
CA PRO A 158 -14.23 -15.86 -3.97
C PRO A 158 -13.24 -16.97 -3.62
N VAL A 159 -11.94 -16.75 -3.80
CA VAL A 159 -10.90 -17.74 -3.43
C VAL A 159 -10.86 -17.91 -1.92
N SER A 160 -10.96 -16.80 -1.19
CA SER A 160 -11.01 -16.82 0.27
C SER A 160 -12.32 -17.41 0.80
N ASP A 161 -13.46 -17.08 0.19
CA ASP A 161 -14.78 -17.64 0.55
C ASP A 161 -14.85 -19.16 0.26
N MET A 162 -14.08 -19.66 -0.71
CA MET A 162 -13.93 -21.10 -1.01
C MET A 162 -12.84 -21.79 -0.18
N GLU A 163 -12.24 -21.07 0.77
CA GLU A 163 -11.17 -21.59 1.66
C GLU A 163 -9.92 -22.09 0.93
N TRP A 164 -9.70 -21.66 -0.32
CA TRP A 164 -8.47 -22.00 -1.03
C TRP A 164 -7.25 -21.26 -0.46
N ARG A 165 -7.49 -20.08 0.12
CA ARG A 165 -6.50 -19.25 0.82
C ARG A 165 -7.13 -18.58 2.04
N PRO A 166 -6.34 -18.27 3.07
CA PRO A 166 -6.86 -17.71 4.31
C PRO A 166 -7.43 -16.29 4.12
N HIS A 167 -8.36 -15.91 5.00
CA HIS A 167 -9.00 -14.58 4.95
C HIS A 167 -8.04 -13.40 5.06
N HIS A 168 -6.90 -13.57 5.74
CA HIS A 168 -5.89 -12.52 5.84
C HIS A 168 -5.12 -12.29 4.53
N GLU A 169 -5.36 -13.09 3.48
CA GLU A 169 -4.83 -12.85 2.14
C GLU A 169 -5.83 -12.18 1.18
N HIS A 170 -7.06 -11.96 1.64
CA HIS A 170 -8.11 -11.41 0.79
C HIS A 170 -7.84 -9.93 0.50
N VAL A 171 -7.60 -9.62 -0.78
CA VAL A 171 -7.44 -8.25 -1.28
C VAL A 171 -8.76 -7.72 -1.84
N GLY A 172 -9.17 -6.52 -1.43
CA GLY A 172 -10.38 -5.88 -1.94
C GLY A 172 -10.94 -4.80 -1.01
N GLN A 173 -12.09 -4.25 -1.39
CA GLN A 173 -12.78 -3.20 -0.64
C GLN A 173 -13.14 -3.63 0.79
N THR A 174 -13.60 -4.87 0.95
CA THR A 174 -13.93 -5.49 2.24
C THR A 174 -12.81 -6.38 2.79
N GLY A 175 -11.72 -6.52 2.04
CA GLY A 175 -10.50 -7.19 2.47
C GLY A 175 -9.41 -6.17 2.80
N ILE A 176 -8.16 -6.58 2.60
CA ILE A 176 -6.99 -5.74 2.76
C ILE A 176 -6.84 -4.85 1.53
N LYS A 177 -6.68 -3.54 1.77
CA LYS A 177 -6.31 -2.57 0.74
C LYS A 177 -4.79 -2.51 0.63
N VAL A 178 -4.29 -2.67 -0.57
CA VAL A 178 -2.86 -2.76 -0.88
C VAL A 178 -2.45 -1.69 -1.90
N GLY A 179 -1.19 -1.32 -1.87
CA GLY A 179 -0.60 -0.38 -2.84
C GLY A 179 0.86 -0.72 -3.13
N PRO A 180 1.16 -1.93 -3.62
CA PRO A 180 2.51 -2.34 -3.96
C PRO A 180 3.08 -1.55 -5.15
N ASN A 181 4.39 -1.66 -5.35
CA ASN A 181 5.03 -1.22 -6.60
C ASN A 181 4.58 -2.09 -7.78
N LEU A 182 4.39 -3.39 -7.56
CA LEU A 182 3.93 -4.33 -8.58
C LEU A 182 2.82 -5.23 -8.03
N TYR A 183 1.68 -5.25 -8.72
CA TYR A 183 0.56 -6.15 -8.45
C TYR A 183 0.32 -7.05 -9.66
N ILE A 184 0.49 -8.37 -9.50
CA ILE A 184 0.23 -9.36 -10.54
C ILE A 184 -1.09 -10.06 -10.23
N ALA A 185 -2.11 -9.82 -11.04
CA ALA A 185 -3.43 -10.42 -10.92
C ALA A 185 -3.56 -11.61 -11.90
N VAL A 186 -3.64 -12.83 -11.36
CA VAL A 186 -3.74 -14.06 -12.16
C VAL A 186 -5.13 -14.66 -12.02
N GLY A 187 -5.86 -14.75 -13.13
CA GLY A 187 -7.18 -15.36 -13.17
C GLY A 187 -8.24 -14.61 -12.34
N ILE A 188 -8.06 -13.29 -12.17
CA ILE A 188 -8.99 -12.41 -11.46
C ILE A 188 -9.80 -11.61 -12.49
N SER A 189 -11.13 -11.60 -12.35
CA SER A 189 -12.02 -10.88 -13.28
C SER A 189 -12.00 -9.36 -13.13
N GLY A 190 -11.63 -8.84 -11.96
CA GLY A 190 -11.55 -7.40 -11.70
C GLY A 190 -12.89 -6.75 -11.35
N ALA A 191 -13.71 -7.43 -10.53
CA ALA A 191 -14.89 -6.80 -9.94
C ALA A 191 -14.50 -5.49 -9.21
N ILE A 192 -15.40 -4.51 -9.21
CA ILE A 192 -15.15 -3.15 -8.66
C ILE A 192 -14.61 -3.22 -7.23
N GLN A 193 -15.09 -4.17 -6.42
CA GLN A 193 -14.65 -4.39 -5.06
C GLN A 193 -13.19 -4.83 -4.98
N HIS A 194 -12.71 -5.69 -5.88
CA HIS A 194 -11.31 -6.10 -5.93
C HIS A 194 -10.42 -4.93 -6.38
N VAL A 195 -10.84 -4.25 -7.45
CA VAL A 195 -10.14 -3.09 -8.03
C VAL A 195 -9.96 -1.97 -7.01
N ALA A 196 -10.99 -1.69 -6.21
CA ALA A 196 -10.92 -0.70 -5.14
C ALA A 196 -9.87 -1.02 -4.06
N GLY A 197 -9.49 -2.30 -3.91
CA GLY A 197 -8.43 -2.74 -3.00
C GLY A 197 -7.02 -2.53 -3.53
N VAL A 198 -6.83 -2.37 -4.85
CA VAL A 198 -5.50 -2.39 -5.49
C VAL A 198 -5.19 -1.11 -6.28
N ASN A 199 -6.10 -0.14 -6.33
CA ASN A 199 -5.96 1.03 -7.21
C ASN A 199 -4.82 2.00 -6.85
N SER A 200 -4.16 1.81 -5.71
CA SER A 200 -2.92 2.51 -5.34
C SER A 200 -1.65 1.80 -5.80
N SER A 201 -1.77 0.65 -6.48
CA SER A 201 -0.61 -0.05 -7.02
C SER A 201 0.01 0.75 -8.16
N LYS A 202 1.34 0.81 -8.20
CA LYS A 202 2.06 1.57 -9.23
C LYS A 202 2.01 0.89 -10.60
N VAL A 203 2.21 -0.43 -10.62
CA VAL A 203 2.12 -1.27 -11.82
C VAL A 203 1.17 -2.43 -11.56
N ILE A 204 0.19 -2.62 -12.43
CA ILE A 204 -0.78 -3.72 -12.41
C ILE A 204 -0.56 -4.58 -13.67
N VAL A 205 -0.23 -5.84 -13.46
CA VAL A 205 -0.14 -6.88 -14.50
C VAL A 205 -1.36 -7.78 -14.37
N VAL A 206 -2.08 -8.02 -15.46
CA VAL A 206 -3.24 -8.93 -15.48
C VAL A 206 -2.97 -10.09 -16.42
N ILE A 207 -3.12 -11.32 -15.91
CA ILE A 207 -3.07 -12.56 -16.68
C ILE A 207 -4.46 -13.19 -16.60
N ASN A 208 -5.18 -13.22 -17.71
CA ASN A 208 -6.52 -13.80 -17.74
C ASN A 208 -6.81 -14.43 -19.10
N LYS A 209 -7.53 -15.56 -19.13
CA LYS A 209 -7.95 -16.21 -20.37
C LYS A 209 -9.06 -15.44 -21.08
N ASP A 210 -9.92 -14.77 -20.31
CA ASP A 210 -11.02 -13.95 -20.83
C ASP A 210 -10.52 -12.55 -21.18
N SER A 211 -10.42 -12.24 -22.48
CA SER A 211 -9.97 -10.93 -22.98
C SER A 211 -10.90 -9.78 -22.57
N GLU A 212 -12.15 -10.08 -22.24
CA GLU A 212 -13.16 -9.09 -21.86
C GLU A 212 -13.21 -8.85 -20.34
N ALA A 213 -12.32 -9.49 -19.57
CA ALA A 213 -12.26 -9.33 -18.13
C ALA A 213 -12.09 -7.84 -17.74
N PRO A 214 -13.00 -7.28 -16.92
CA PRO A 214 -12.96 -5.86 -16.52
C PRO A 214 -11.63 -5.40 -15.93
N PHE A 215 -10.84 -6.29 -15.34
CA PHE A 215 -9.53 -5.95 -14.78
C PHE A 215 -8.55 -5.39 -15.82
N PHE A 216 -8.66 -5.79 -17.09
CA PHE A 216 -7.78 -5.25 -18.15
C PHE A 216 -7.91 -3.73 -18.31
N LYS A 217 -9.07 -3.14 -17.96
CA LYS A 217 -9.31 -1.69 -18.08
C LYS A 217 -8.40 -0.83 -17.19
N ILE A 218 -7.82 -1.41 -16.15
CA ILE A 218 -6.93 -0.72 -15.22
C ILE A 218 -5.52 -1.32 -15.19
N ALA A 219 -5.25 -2.30 -16.05
CA ALA A 219 -3.95 -2.95 -16.13
C ALA A 219 -2.95 -2.05 -16.86
N ASN A 220 -1.71 -2.01 -16.36
CA ASN A 220 -0.60 -1.44 -17.11
C ASN A 220 -0.10 -2.44 -18.17
N TYR A 221 -0.14 -3.73 -17.84
CA TYR A 221 0.21 -4.83 -18.74
C TYR A 221 -0.86 -5.91 -18.68
N GLY A 222 -1.30 -6.38 -19.84
CA GLY A 222 -2.31 -7.43 -19.95
C GLY A 222 -1.82 -8.59 -20.81
N ILE A 223 -1.94 -9.81 -20.30
CA ILE A 223 -1.69 -11.05 -21.04
C ILE A 223 -3.00 -11.82 -21.13
N VAL A 224 -3.51 -11.97 -22.35
CA VAL A 224 -4.64 -12.85 -22.64
C VAL A 224 -4.09 -14.25 -22.86
N GLY A 225 -4.33 -15.16 -21.92
CA GLY A 225 -3.76 -16.50 -21.96
C GLY A 225 -4.13 -17.36 -20.75
N ASP A 226 -3.85 -18.66 -20.85
CA ASP A 226 -4.07 -19.58 -19.75
C ASP A 226 -3.02 -19.34 -18.64
N ALA A 227 -3.48 -19.18 -17.40
CA ALA A 227 -2.61 -18.98 -16.25
C ALA A 227 -1.59 -20.13 -16.09
N PHE A 228 -1.99 -21.36 -16.38
CA PHE A 228 -1.16 -22.56 -16.26
C PHE A 228 -0.04 -22.63 -17.32
N GLU A 229 -0.15 -21.87 -18.40
CA GLU A 229 0.89 -21.79 -19.43
C GLU A 229 1.75 -20.54 -19.26
N VAL A 230 1.13 -19.42 -18.89
CA VAL A 230 1.80 -18.11 -18.82
C VAL A 230 2.62 -17.98 -17.53
N VAL A 231 2.08 -18.35 -16.37
CA VAL A 231 2.74 -18.14 -15.07
C VAL A 231 4.06 -18.92 -14.94
N PRO A 232 4.14 -20.21 -15.34
CA PRO A 232 5.41 -20.93 -15.29
C PRO A 232 6.49 -20.30 -16.18
N LYS A 233 6.14 -19.88 -17.41
CA LYS A 233 7.08 -19.19 -18.32
C LYS A 233 7.54 -17.85 -17.77
N LEU A 234 6.64 -17.10 -17.14
CA LEU A 234 6.99 -15.86 -16.45
C LEU A 234 7.95 -16.13 -15.29
N THR A 235 7.71 -17.20 -14.53
CA THR A 235 8.57 -17.61 -13.42
C THR A 235 9.98 -17.96 -13.89
N GLU A 236 10.10 -18.72 -14.99
CA GLU A 236 11.39 -19.02 -15.62
C GLU A 236 12.12 -17.76 -16.08
N ALA A 237 11.41 -16.83 -16.72
CA ALA A 237 11.98 -15.56 -17.16
C ALA A 237 12.48 -14.71 -15.97
N VAL A 238 11.73 -14.65 -14.87
CA VAL A 238 12.16 -13.96 -13.64
C VAL A 238 13.41 -14.60 -13.06
N LYS A 239 13.46 -15.93 -12.98
CA LYS A 239 14.64 -16.66 -12.49
C LYS A 239 15.87 -16.46 -13.37
N ALA A 240 15.71 -16.23 -14.68
CA ALA A 240 16.81 -15.97 -15.58
C ALA A 240 17.37 -14.53 -15.48
N LEU A 241 16.63 -13.61 -14.85
CA LEU A 241 17.05 -12.22 -14.63
C LEU A 241 17.78 -12.02 -13.29
N ASN A 242 17.61 -12.96 -12.35
CA ASN A 242 18.17 -12.94 -11.00
C ASN A 242 19.36 -13.90 -10.89
#